data_AF-A0A2I3G2A2-F1
#
_entry.id   AF-A0A2I3G2A2-F1
#
_cell.length_a   1.000
_cell.length_b   1.000
_cell.length_c   1.000
_cell.angle_alpha   90.00
_cell.angle_beta   90.00
_cell.angle_gamma   90.00
#
_symmetry.space_group_name_H-M   'P 1'
#
loop_
_entity.id
_entity.type
_entity.pdbx_description
1 polymer ?
#
loop_
_entity_poly.entity_id
_entity_poly.type
_entity_poly.pdbx_seq_one_letter_code
_entity_poly.pdbx_strand_id
1 'polypeptide(L)' 'MRTHGHRKGNITLWGLLWAKLVHKIHLMSESEWRNLGVQQSQGWVHYMIHEPETHILLFRRPLPKKPKK' A
#
# COMPACT_ATOMS: atom_id res chain seq x y z
N MET A 1 26.72 17.83 -2.01
CA MET A 1 25.69 18.72 -2.61
C MET A 1 25.03 17.99 -3.77
N ARG A 2 23.70 18.14 -3.92
CA ARG A 2 22.78 17.51 -4.90
C ARG A 2 22.48 16.02 -4.64
N THR A 3 21.24 15.51 -4.71
CA THR A 3 19.89 16.05 -5.03
C THR A 3 18.84 15.02 -4.58
N HIS A 4 17.58 15.46 -4.41
CA HIS A 4 16.39 14.65 -4.13
C HIS A 4 16.31 13.31 -4.88
N GLY A 5 15.87 12.25 -4.18
CA GLY A 5 15.42 11.00 -4.76
C GLY A 5 14.13 10.54 -4.07
N HIS A 6 12.99 10.81 -4.68
CA HIS A 6 11.73 10.16 -4.36
C HIS A 6 11.92 8.64 -4.47
N ARG A 7 11.83 7.90 -3.37
CA ARG A 7 11.69 6.43 -3.43
C ARG A 7 10.28 6.08 -3.89
N LYS A 8 10.01 6.21 -5.19
CA LYS A 8 8.92 5.46 -5.84
C LYS A 8 9.47 4.08 -6.14
N GLY A 9 9.27 3.15 -5.20
CA GLY A 9 9.59 1.74 -5.42
C GLY A 9 8.69 1.16 -6.50
N ASN A 10 9.32 0.48 -7.46
CA ASN A 10 8.73 -0.27 -8.57
C ASN A 10 7.35 -0.88 -8.28
N ILE A 11 6.32 -0.42 -8.99
CA ILE A 11 5.12 -1.20 -9.26
C ILE A 11 5.47 -2.12 -10.43
N THR A 12 5.88 -3.35 -10.12
CA THR A 12 6.29 -4.37 -11.09
C THR A 12 5.11 -4.88 -11.93
N LEU A 13 5.45 -5.42 -13.09
CA LEU A 13 4.66 -5.87 -14.25
C LEU A 13 3.60 -6.98 -14.00
N TRP A 14 2.98 -7.03 -12.81
CA TRP A 14 2.01 -8.07 -12.37
C TRP A 14 0.55 -7.56 -12.19
N GLY A 15 0.26 -6.30 -12.55
CA GLY A 15 -1.02 -5.64 -12.25
C GLY A 15 -2.28 -6.29 -12.84
N LEU A 16 -2.19 -6.95 -14.00
CA LEU A 16 -3.36 -7.50 -14.70
C LEU A 16 -3.87 -8.83 -14.12
N LEU A 17 -2.99 -9.68 -13.57
CA LEU A 17 -3.42 -10.92 -12.90
C LEU A 17 -3.92 -10.63 -11.47
N TRP A 18 -3.32 -9.62 -10.83
CA TRP A 18 -3.67 -9.16 -9.48
C TRP A 18 -5.05 -8.52 -9.39
N ALA A 19 -5.42 -7.68 -10.35
CA ALA A 19 -6.72 -7.02 -10.37
C ALA A 19 -7.90 -8.01 -10.31
N LYS A 20 -7.74 -9.22 -10.88
CA LYS A 20 -8.76 -10.27 -10.87
C LYS A 20 -8.91 -10.99 -9.52
N LEU A 21 -7.88 -10.98 -8.66
CA LEU A 21 -7.94 -11.61 -7.33
C LEU A 21 -8.37 -10.63 -6.23
N VAL A 22 -8.19 -9.32 -6.46
CA VAL A 22 -8.61 -8.25 -5.55
C VAL A 22 -10.08 -7.86 -5.81
N HIS A 23 -10.98 -8.84 -5.86
CA HIS A 23 -12.43 -8.59 -5.79
C HIS A 23 -12.92 -8.50 -4.33
N LYS A 24 -12.01 -8.25 -3.37
CA LYS A 24 -12.34 -8.14 -1.95
C LYS A 24 -12.82 -6.71 -1.64
N ILE A 25 -14.12 -6.57 -1.47
CA ILE A 25 -14.80 -5.34 -1.01
C ILE A 25 -14.65 -5.11 0.50
N HIS A 26 -13.44 -5.29 1.06
CA HIS A 26 -13.18 -4.97 2.46
C HIS A 26 -11.75 -4.42 2.67
N LEU A 27 -11.57 -3.66 3.75
CA LEU A 27 -10.25 -3.21 4.18
C LEU A 27 -9.42 -4.42 4.61
N MET A 28 -8.15 -4.43 4.21
CA MET A 28 -7.26 -5.57 4.41
C MET A 28 -6.30 -5.29 5.54
N SER A 29 -6.11 -6.29 6.40
CA SER A 29 -5.06 -6.33 7.41
C SER A 29 -3.67 -6.50 6.77
N GLU A 30 -2.61 -6.26 7.56
CA GLU A 30 -1.22 -6.41 7.10
C GLU A 30 -0.91 -7.81 6.57
N SER A 31 -1.42 -8.85 7.22
CA SER A 31 -1.27 -10.22 6.75
C SER A 31 -1.96 -10.45 5.41
N GLU A 32 -3.17 -9.91 5.21
CA GLU A 32 -3.94 -10.14 3.99
C GLU A 32 -3.29 -9.53 2.75
N TRP A 33 -2.86 -8.26 2.79
CA TRP A 33 -2.21 -7.67 1.64
C TRP A 33 -0.79 -8.23 1.41
N ARG A 34 -0.10 -8.71 2.45
CA ARG A 34 1.16 -9.44 2.30
C ARG A 34 0.95 -10.80 1.63
N ASN A 35 -0.12 -11.51 1.98
CA ASN A 35 -0.50 -12.79 1.37
C ASN A 35 -0.90 -12.63 -0.10
N LEU A 36 -1.45 -11.47 -0.48
CA LEU A 36 -1.65 -11.15 -1.89
C LEU A 36 -0.31 -10.96 -2.61
N GLY A 37 0.73 -10.53 -1.90
CA GLY A 37 2.10 -10.31 -2.40
C GLY A 37 2.52 -8.83 -2.39
N VAL A 38 1.76 -7.93 -1.76
CA VAL A 38 2.20 -6.54 -1.58
C VAL A 38 3.40 -6.55 -0.62
N GLN A 39 4.53 -6.03 -1.08
CA GLN A 39 5.74 -5.90 -0.27
C GLN A 39 5.93 -4.43 0.13
N GLN A 40 5.78 -4.15 1.43
CA GLN A 40 5.99 -2.84 2.02
C GLN A 40 6.69 -2.97 3.38
N SER A 41 7.23 -1.85 3.88
CA SER A 41 7.74 -1.77 5.26
C SER A 41 6.62 -1.98 6.28
N GLN A 42 6.95 -2.27 7.55
CA GLN A 42 5.93 -2.46 8.58
C GLN A 42 5.21 -1.14 8.91
N GLY A 43 3.92 -1.24 9.27
CA GLY A 43 3.12 -0.12 9.77
C GLY A 43 2.32 0.64 8.72
N TRP A 44 2.21 0.11 7.49
CA TRP A 44 1.25 0.59 6.50
C TRP A 44 -0.13 -0.02 6.74
N VAL A 45 -1.16 0.81 6.61
CA VAL A 45 -2.56 0.43 6.82
C VAL A 45 -3.34 0.70 5.55
N HIS A 46 -4.01 -0.34 5.01
CA HIS A 46 -5.00 -0.19 3.95
C HIS A 46 -6.23 0.53 4.54
N TYR A 47 -6.47 1.77 4.15
CA TYR A 47 -7.41 2.64 4.88
C TYR A 47 -8.69 2.97 4.13
N MET A 48 -8.72 2.74 2.81
CA MET A 48 -9.86 3.06 1.97
C MET A 48 -9.87 2.16 0.73
N ILE A 49 -11.06 1.71 0.34
CA ILE A 49 -11.30 1.01 -0.92
C ILE A 49 -11.66 2.06 -1.96
N HIS A 50 -11.01 2.01 -3.12
CA HIS A 50 -11.36 2.85 -4.25
C HIS A 50 -12.36 2.12 -5.14
N GLU A 51 -13.65 2.44 -4.99
CA GLU A 51 -14.75 1.72 -5.67
C GLU A 51 -14.67 1.71 -7.21
N PRO A 52 -14.29 2.82 -7.90
CA PRO A 52 -14.19 2.81 -9.36
C PRO A 52 -13.10 1.86 -9.89
N GLU A 53 -12.01 1.69 -9.14
CA GLU A 53 -10.87 0.87 -9.52
C GLU A 53 -10.36 0.09 -8.30
N THR A 54 -11.04 -1.02 -7.97
CA THR A 54 -10.79 -1.82 -6.75
C THR A 54 -9.40 -2.44 -6.65
N HIS A 55 -8.70 -2.53 -7.78
CA HIS A 55 -7.31 -2.98 -7.86
C HIS A 55 -6.32 -1.92 -7.35
N ILE A 56 -6.77 -0.68 -7.14
CA ILE A 56 -6.00 0.36 -6.46
C ILE A 56 -6.09 0.14 -4.94
N LEU A 57 -4.94 -0.10 -4.32
CA LEU A 57 -4.82 -0.23 -2.87
C LEU A 57 -4.25 1.06 -2.27
N LEU A 58 -5.00 1.68 -1.37
CA LEU A 58 -4.63 2.94 -0.72
C LEU A 58 -4.07 2.70 0.69
N PHE A 59 -2.80 3.02 0.89
CA PHE A 59 -2.11 2.85 2.17
C PHE A 59 -1.80 4.17 2.86
N ARG A 60 -1.88 4.18 4.19
CA ARG A 60 -1.38 5.28 5.05
C ARG A 60 -0.49 4.73 6.15
N ARG A 61 0.46 5.54 6.64
CA ARG A 61 1.30 5.22 7.79
C ARG A 61 1.26 6.37 8.79
N PRO A 62 1.01 6.11 10.09
CA PRO A 62 1.06 7.16 11.09
C PRO A 62 2.47 7.77 11.17
N LEU A 63 2.52 9.10 11.26
CA LEU A 63 3.78 9.80 11.49
C LEU A 63 4.30 9.50 12.90
N PRO A 64 5.62 9.40 13.09
CA PRO A 64 6.18 9.27 14.42
C PRO A 64 5.71 10.45 15.28
N LYS A 65 5.22 10.16 16.48
CA LYS A 65 4.85 11.20 17.45
C LYS A 65 6.11 12.02 17.74
N LYS A 66 6.05 13.33 17.51
CA LYS A 66 7.14 14.22 17.94
C LYS A 66 7.30 14.07 19.45
N PRO A 67 8.53 13.94 19.97
CA PRO A 67 8.74 13.94 21.41
C PRO A 67 8.19 15.25 21.98
N LYS A 68 7.44 15.16 23.08
CA LYS A 68 7.03 16.35 23.83
C LYS A 68 8.31 16.94 24.41
N LYS A 69 8.60 18.20 24.07
CA LYS A 69 9.68 18.98 24.69
C LYS A 69 9.32 19.29 26.14
#